data_AF-A0A370BXX2-F1
#
_entry.id   AF-A0A370BXX2-F1
#
_cell.length_a   1.000
_cell.length_b   1.000
_cell.length_c   1.000
_cell.angle_alpha   90.00
_cell.angle_beta   90.00
_cell.angle_gamma   90.00
#
_symmetry.space_group_name_H-M   'P 1'
#
loop_
_entity.id
_entity.type
_entity.pdbx_description
1 polymer ?
#
loop_
_entity_poly.entity_id
_entity_poly.type
_entity_poly.pdbx_seq_one_letter_code
_entity_poly.pdbx_strand_id
1 'polypeptide(L)'
;MTPPVDEVRAGFVVSVAQAKNKDGDPTVFSATQIPTVNSLPLVPPPSTRSTQSIDFSSGPVKESFAEPLVIGYIDTNSLEVGVRVEVFGAHIFNLYGNVREGVVGKIELFLAKGEIRLYLKNGNEVWLHYDIEVSFDGHFKDDVHLLTI
;
A
#
# COMPACT_ATOMS: atom_id res chain seq x y z
N MET A 1 0.84 1.49 -34.27
CA MET A 1 0.12 0.44 -33.54
C MET A 1 0.25 0.77 -32.06
N THR A 2 -0.85 1.12 -31.42
CA THR A 2 -0.95 1.40 -29.97
C THR A 2 -1.20 0.07 -29.27
N PRO A 3 -0.54 -0.27 -28.14
CA PRO A 3 -0.78 -1.52 -27.45
C PRO A 3 -2.22 -1.57 -26.87
N PRO A 4 -2.82 -2.77 -26.74
CA PRO A 4 -4.16 -2.90 -26.17
C PRO A 4 -4.17 -2.52 -24.70
N VAL A 5 -5.16 -1.71 -24.33
CA VAL A 5 -5.56 -1.40 -22.97
C VAL A 5 -6.26 -2.63 -22.41
N ASP A 6 -5.68 -3.24 -21.38
CA ASP A 6 -6.32 -3.89 -20.21
C ASP A 6 -5.30 -4.82 -19.52
N GLU A 7 -4.21 -4.25 -19.02
CA GLU A 7 -3.37 -4.93 -18.04
C GLU A 7 -4.08 -4.89 -16.68
N VAL A 8 -4.80 -5.96 -16.33
CA VAL A 8 -5.38 -6.10 -14.99
C VAL A 8 -4.25 -6.41 -14.02
N ARG A 9 -3.69 -5.37 -13.39
CA ARG A 9 -2.75 -5.50 -12.27
C ARG A 9 -3.52 -5.83 -11.00
N ALA A 10 -3.69 -7.11 -10.72
CA ALA A 10 -4.23 -7.60 -9.45
C ALA A 10 -3.06 -7.96 -8.51
N GLY A 11 -2.93 -7.22 -7.41
CA GLY A 11 -1.97 -7.53 -6.34
C GLY A 11 -2.51 -8.61 -5.41
N PHE A 12 -1.70 -9.62 -5.10
CA PHE A 12 -2.03 -10.68 -4.15
C PHE A 12 -0.87 -10.87 -3.17
N VAL A 13 -1.19 -11.06 -1.89
CA VAL A 13 -0.21 -11.54 -0.91
C VAL A 13 -0.22 -13.07 -0.95
N VAL A 14 0.94 -13.67 -1.23
CA VAL A 14 1.08 -15.12 -1.36
C VAL A 14 2.09 -15.61 -0.34
N SER A 15 1.71 -16.60 0.47
CA SER A 15 2.64 -17.37 1.27
C SER A 15 3.17 -18.54 0.44
N VAL A 16 4.49 -18.64 0.28
CA VAL A 16 5.13 -19.79 -0.36
C VAL A 16 5.83 -20.64 0.69
N ALA A 17 5.53 -21.93 0.72
CA ALA A 17 6.14 -22.89 1.63
C ALA A 17 6.59 -24.15 0.88
N GLN A 18 7.79 -24.65 1.22
CA GLN A 18 8.24 -25.96 0.74
C GLN A 18 7.63 -27.06 1.63
N ALA A 19 7.03 -28.07 1.00
CA ALA A 19 6.53 -29.22 1.74
C ALA A 19 7.69 -30.08 2.24
N LYS A 20 7.55 -30.69 3.43
CA LYS A 20 8.48 -31.73 3.88
C LYS A 20 8.45 -32.89 2.88
N ASN A 21 9.62 -33.29 2.42
CA ASN A 21 9.74 -34.32 1.40
C ASN A 21 10.54 -35.53 1.89
N LYS A 22 10.26 -36.71 1.33
CA LYS A 22 11.07 -37.92 1.55
C LYS A 22 12.06 -38.09 0.40
N ASP A 23 13.15 -38.81 0.66
CA ASP A 23 14.13 -39.10 -0.38
C ASP A 23 13.49 -39.85 -1.55
N GLY A 24 13.69 -39.32 -2.76
CA GLY A 24 13.13 -39.87 -4.01
C GLY A 24 11.85 -39.17 -4.49
N ASP A 25 11.20 -38.36 -3.67
CA ASP A 25 10.04 -37.58 -4.08
C ASP A 25 10.44 -36.22 -4.69
N PRO A 26 9.62 -35.63 -5.57
CA PRO A 26 9.90 -34.31 -6.15
C PRO A 26 9.75 -33.20 -5.10
N THR A 27 10.66 -32.22 -5.11
CA THR A 27 10.53 -31.05 -4.24
C THR A 27 9.25 -30.27 -4.57
N VAL A 28 8.32 -30.19 -3.62
CA VAL A 28 7.04 -29.48 -3.80
C VAL A 28 7.06 -28.13 -3.09
N PHE A 29 6.65 -27.09 -3.81
CA PHE A 29 6.35 -25.76 -3.27
C PHE A 29 4.84 -25.52 -3.34
N SER A 30 4.25 -25.03 -2.26
CA SER A 30 2.86 -24.60 -2.20
C SER A 30 2.80 -23.08 -2.10
N ALA A 31 1.96 -22.47 -2.93
CA ALA A 31 1.63 -21.06 -2.90
C ALA A 31 0.19 -20.92 -2.39
N THR A 32 -0.01 -20.24 -1.27
CA THR A 32 -1.33 -19.95 -0.72
C THR A 32 -1.58 -18.45 -0.75
N GLN A 33 -2.65 -18.03 -1.41
CA GLN A 33 -3.11 -16.66 -1.31
C GLN A 33 -3.57 -16.42 0.14
N ILE A 34 -2.94 -15.45 0.80
CA ILE A 34 -3.38 -15.03 2.12
C ILE A 34 -4.66 -14.21 1.91
N PRO A 35 -5.77 -14.53 2.60
CA PRO A 35 -6.96 -13.72 2.54
C PRO A 35 -6.61 -12.29 2.96
N THR A 36 -6.73 -11.34 2.03
CA THR A 36 -6.55 -9.93 2.33
C THR A 36 -7.64 -9.52 3.31
N VAL A 37 -7.26 -9.00 4.49
CA VAL A 37 -8.20 -8.27 5.35
C VAL A 37 -8.53 -6.96 4.62
N ASN A 38 -9.66 -6.96 3.91
CA ASN A 38 -10.19 -5.76 3.29
C ASN A 38 -10.66 -4.81 4.38
N SER A 39 -9.89 -3.76 4.63
CA SER A 39 -10.32 -2.61 5.45
C SER A 39 -11.07 -1.56 4.62
N LEU A 40 -11.18 -1.73 3.29
CA LEU A 40 -12.00 -0.84 2.47
C LEU A 40 -13.48 -1.12 2.71
N PRO A 41 -14.33 -0.07 2.80
CA PRO A 41 -15.78 -0.28 2.75
C PRO A 41 -16.17 -0.98 1.45
N LEU A 42 -17.17 -1.87 1.51
CA LEU A 42 -17.66 -2.69 0.39
C LEU A 42 -18.16 -1.84 -0.80
N VAL A 43 -18.44 -0.56 -0.54
CA VAL A 43 -18.91 0.43 -1.51
C VAL A 43 -17.94 1.60 -1.46
N PRO A 44 -17.19 1.89 -2.54
CA PRO A 44 -16.47 3.16 -2.66
C PRO A 44 -17.47 4.30 -2.44
N PRO A 45 -17.14 5.36 -1.69
CA PRO A 45 -18.03 6.50 -1.57
C PRO A 45 -18.38 6.98 -2.99
N PRO A 46 -19.66 7.29 -3.26
CA PRO A 46 -20.07 7.75 -4.57
C PRO A 46 -19.15 8.91 -4.98
N SER A 47 -18.69 8.92 -6.23
CA SER A 47 -17.82 9.98 -6.74
C SER A 47 -18.52 11.33 -6.58
N THR A 48 -18.20 12.05 -5.51
CA THR A 48 -18.75 13.36 -5.19
C THR A 48 -17.71 14.42 -5.56
N ARG A 49 -18.15 15.68 -5.72
CA ARG A 49 -17.21 16.80 -5.95
C ARG A 49 -16.16 16.96 -4.84
N SER A 50 -16.38 16.39 -3.66
CA SER A 50 -15.45 16.42 -2.53
C SER A 50 -14.44 15.27 -2.51
N THR A 51 -14.52 14.30 -3.43
CA THR A 51 -13.53 13.23 -3.48
C THR A 51 -12.32 13.67 -4.30
N GLN A 52 -11.14 13.73 -3.69
CA GLN A 52 -9.87 13.96 -4.36
C GLN A 52 -9.05 12.67 -4.42
N SER A 53 -8.39 12.41 -5.55
CA SER A 53 -7.52 11.23 -5.73
C SER A 53 -6.16 11.43 -5.07
N ILE A 54 -5.66 10.38 -4.44
CA ILE A 54 -4.26 10.28 -3.99
C ILE A 54 -3.56 9.33 -4.96
N ASP A 55 -2.49 9.81 -5.59
CA ASP A 55 -1.59 9.00 -6.39
C ASP A 55 -0.15 9.37 -6.03
N PHE A 56 0.43 8.60 -5.12
CA PHE A 56 1.84 8.64 -4.80
C PHE A 56 2.52 7.42 -5.42
N SER A 57 2.73 7.50 -6.73
CA SER A 57 3.50 6.56 -7.55
C SER A 57 4.78 7.17 -8.12
N SER A 58 4.98 8.48 -7.93
CA SER A 58 6.00 9.28 -8.59
C SER A 58 6.95 9.98 -7.62
N GLY A 59 7.25 9.35 -6.48
CA GLY A 59 8.27 9.82 -5.53
C GLY A 59 9.59 10.20 -6.22
N PRO A 60 10.42 11.05 -5.58
CA PRO A 60 11.62 11.60 -6.20
C PRO A 60 12.65 10.52 -6.62
N VAL A 61 12.52 9.28 -6.15
CA VAL A 61 13.42 8.18 -6.48
C VAL A 61 12.64 7.01 -7.10
N LYS A 62 12.12 7.20 -8.32
CA LYS A 62 11.49 6.14 -9.14
C LYS A 62 12.34 4.87 -9.36
N GLU A 63 13.61 4.89 -8.96
CA GLU A 63 14.55 3.78 -9.12
C GLU A 63 14.62 2.84 -7.90
N SER A 64 14.03 3.22 -6.75
CA SER A 64 14.04 2.37 -5.56
C SER A 64 12.72 1.60 -5.43
N PHE A 65 12.82 0.26 -5.49
CA PHE A 65 11.67 -0.65 -5.35
C PHE A 65 11.07 -0.67 -3.93
N ALA A 66 11.70 0.04 -2.98
CA ALA A 66 11.32 0.04 -1.58
C ALA A 66 10.39 1.20 -1.16
N GLU A 67 10.24 2.23 -1.99
CA GLU A 67 9.27 3.30 -1.70
C GLU A 67 7.84 2.77 -1.78
N PRO A 68 6.95 3.18 -0.84
CA PRO A 68 5.58 2.71 -0.85
C PRO A 68 4.80 3.37 -2.00
N LEU A 69 4.11 2.56 -2.79
CA LEU A 69 3.09 3.03 -3.72
C LEU A 69 1.79 3.23 -2.94
N VAL A 70 1.25 4.45 -2.93
CA VAL A 70 -0.01 4.77 -2.25
C VAL A 70 -1.00 5.34 -3.25
N ILE A 71 -2.06 4.58 -3.54
CA ILE A 71 -3.12 4.98 -4.49
C ILE A 71 -4.47 4.92 -3.78
N GLY A 72 -5.29 5.95 -3.91
CA GLY A 72 -6.62 5.97 -3.33
C GLY A 72 -7.33 7.30 -3.44
N TYR A 73 -8.09 7.64 -2.41
CA TYR A 73 -8.86 8.87 -2.36
C TYR A 73 -8.98 9.42 -0.95
N ILE A 74 -9.32 10.71 -0.86
CA ILE A 74 -9.81 11.37 0.34
C ILE A 74 -11.15 12.07 0.04
N ASP A 75 -12.12 11.96 0.93
CA ASP A 75 -13.31 12.81 0.92
C ASP A 75 -13.02 14.08 1.74
N THR A 76 -12.99 15.25 1.10
CA THR A 76 -12.63 16.51 1.74
C THR A 76 -13.70 17.06 2.68
N ASN A 77 -14.93 16.54 2.67
CA ASN A 77 -15.96 16.92 3.64
C ASN A 77 -15.81 16.14 4.94
N SER A 78 -15.67 14.81 4.85
CA SER A 78 -15.56 13.94 6.02
C SER A 78 -14.13 13.80 6.55
N LEU A 79 -13.13 14.03 5.69
CA LEU A 79 -11.72 13.71 5.87
C LEU A 79 -11.43 12.21 6.01
N GLU A 80 -12.32 11.38 5.47
CA GLU A 80 -12.08 9.95 5.34
C GLU A 80 -11.19 9.67 4.14
N VAL A 81 -10.17 8.84 4.35
CA VAL A 81 -9.23 8.39 3.34
C VAL A 81 -9.41 6.90 3.14
N GLY A 82 -9.30 6.44 1.90
CA GLY A 82 -9.22 5.03 1.53
C GLY A 82 -8.09 4.82 0.54
N VAL A 83 -7.03 4.12 0.94
CA VAL A 83 -5.84 3.90 0.12
C VAL A 83 -5.41 2.44 0.08
N ARG A 84 -4.95 2.02 -1.10
CA ARG A 84 -4.12 0.84 -1.30
C ARG A 84 -2.67 1.24 -1.10
N VAL A 85 -1.95 0.41 -0.35
CA VAL A 85 -0.51 0.58 -0.13
C VAL A 85 0.22 -0.65 -0.62
N GLU A 86 1.17 -0.45 -1.52
CA GLU A 86 2.08 -1.49 -2.00
C GLU A 86 3.52 -1.16 -1.58
N VAL A 87 4.29 -2.17 -1.20
CA VAL A 87 5.71 -2.05 -0.87
C VAL A 87 6.43 -3.22 -1.55
N PHE A 88 7.56 -2.98 -2.23
CA PHE A 88 8.25 -3.98 -3.08
C PHE A 88 7.37 -4.55 -4.21
N GLY A 89 6.43 -3.75 -4.73
CA GLY A 89 5.46 -4.21 -5.73
C GLY A 89 4.46 -5.26 -5.21
N ALA A 90 4.45 -5.52 -3.90
CA ALA A 90 3.46 -6.34 -3.25
C ALA A 90 2.43 -5.46 -2.56
N HIS A 91 1.15 -5.73 -2.80
CA HIS A 91 0.06 -5.09 -2.07
C HIS A 91 0.09 -5.52 -0.60
N ILE A 92 0.33 -4.58 0.32
CA ILE A 92 0.44 -4.87 1.77
C ILE A 92 -0.83 -4.48 2.51
N PHE A 93 -1.36 -3.28 2.27
CA PHE A 93 -2.52 -2.77 3.00
C PHE A 93 -3.62 -2.22 2.10
N ASN A 94 -4.82 -2.34 2.62
CA ASN A 94 -5.89 -1.42 2.35
C ASN A 94 -6.12 -0.62 3.63
N LEU A 95 -5.81 0.67 3.64
CA LEU A 95 -6.03 1.53 4.80
C LEU A 95 -7.27 2.39 4.58
N TYR A 96 -8.13 2.47 5.60
CA TYR A 96 -9.29 3.34 5.60
C TYR A 96 -9.47 3.96 6.98
N GLY A 97 -9.83 5.23 7.04
CA GLY A 97 -10.04 5.95 8.30
C GLY A 97 -10.05 7.46 8.13
N ASN A 98 -10.07 8.22 9.22
CA ASN A 98 -10.08 9.68 9.19
C ASN A 98 -8.67 10.25 9.34
N VAL A 99 -8.22 11.10 8.40
CA VAL A 99 -6.85 11.65 8.45
C VAL A 99 -6.63 12.65 9.60
N ARG A 100 -7.69 13.18 10.23
CA ARG A 100 -7.55 14.00 11.46
C ARG A 100 -6.98 13.20 12.63
N GLU A 101 -7.34 11.93 12.72
CA GLU A 101 -6.90 11.01 13.77
C GLU A 101 -5.58 10.32 13.41
N GLY A 102 -5.22 10.38 12.12
CA GLY A 102 -4.13 9.61 11.55
C GLY A 102 -4.57 8.18 11.22
N VAL A 103 -4.16 7.69 10.06
CA VAL A 103 -4.41 6.32 9.60
C VAL A 103 -3.07 5.63 9.44
N VAL A 104 -2.85 4.55 10.21
CA VAL A 104 -1.53 3.92 10.35
C VAL A 104 -1.58 2.45 9.92
N GLY A 105 -0.65 2.05 9.06
CA GLY A 105 -0.35 0.66 8.73
C GLY A 105 1.03 0.27 9.26
N LYS A 106 1.10 -0.81 10.06
CA LYS A 106 2.35 -1.34 10.61
C LYS A 106 2.77 -2.60 9.87
N ILE A 107 4.01 -2.61 9.37
CA ILE A 107 4.60 -3.70 8.61
C ILE A 107 5.48 -4.51 9.56
N GLU A 108 5.18 -5.80 9.71
CA GLU A 108 6.02 -6.76 10.44
C GLU A 108 6.18 -8.02 9.60
N LEU A 109 7.02 -7.94 8.58
CA LEU A 109 7.33 -9.01 7.65
C LEU A 109 8.79 -9.46 7.84
N PHE A 110 9.12 -10.65 7.35
CA PHE A 110 10.48 -11.18 7.43
C PHE A 110 11.50 -10.28 6.70
N LEU A 111 11.10 -9.70 5.57
CA LEU A 111 11.96 -8.88 4.71
C LEU A 111 11.82 -7.37 4.92
N ALA A 112 10.76 -6.93 5.61
CA ALA A 112 10.47 -5.51 5.80
C ALA A 112 9.75 -5.26 7.13
N LYS A 113 10.14 -4.20 7.82
CA LYS A 113 9.52 -3.76 9.07
C LYS A 113 9.35 -2.25 9.06
N GLY A 114 8.31 -1.75 9.71
CA GLY A 114 8.14 -0.31 9.84
C GLY A 114 6.69 0.15 9.88
N GLU A 115 6.47 1.40 9.51
CA GLU A 115 5.18 2.05 9.58
C GLU A 115 4.95 2.97 8.38
N ILE A 116 3.70 3.02 7.94
CA ILE A 116 3.19 4.01 7.00
C ILE A 116 2.01 4.71 7.67
N ARG A 117 1.97 6.04 7.59
CA ARG A 117 0.96 6.87 8.23
C ARG A 117 0.45 7.95 7.28
N LEU A 118 -0.86 8.01 7.09
CA LEU A 118 -1.54 9.15 6.49
C LEU A 118 -2.11 10.04 7.57
N TYR A 119 -1.89 11.34 7.49
CA TYR A 119 -2.35 12.27 8.53
C TYR A 119 -2.57 13.68 7.97
N LEU A 120 -3.35 14.46 8.71
CA LEU A 120 -3.61 15.87 8.41
C LEU A 120 -2.60 16.77 9.13
N LYS A 121 -1.89 17.60 8.37
CA LYS A 121 -0.98 18.65 8.85
C LYS A 121 -1.59 20.01 8.55
N ASN A 122 -1.31 20.99 9.39
CA ASN A 122 -1.80 22.38 9.25
C ASN A 122 -3.33 22.54 9.13
N GLY A 123 -4.12 21.50 9.41
CA GLY A 123 -5.58 21.51 9.33
C GLY A 123 -6.16 21.34 7.92
N ASN A 124 -5.33 21.37 6.88
CA ASN A 124 -5.78 21.28 5.48
C ASN A 124 -4.77 20.62 4.53
N GLU A 125 -3.68 20.05 5.01
CA GLU A 125 -2.70 19.35 4.17
C GLU A 125 -2.71 17.86 4.51
N VAL A 126 -2.80 17.00 3.50
CA VAL A 126 -2.70 15.56 3.68
C VAL A 126 -1.26 15.14 3.43
N TRP A 127 -0.69 14.43 4.40
CA TRP A 127 0.70 13.98 4.37
C TRP A 127 0.80 12.47 4.50
N LEU A 128 1.84 11.91 3.88
CA LEU A 128 2.26 10.53 3.98
C LEU A 128 3.61 10.49 4.67
N HIS A 129 3.65 9.93 5.88
CA HIS A 129 4.90 9.53 6.50
C HIS A 129 5.14 8.04 6.27
N TYR A 130 6.36 7.68 5.88
CA TYR A 130 6.81 6.29 5.88
C TYR A 130 8.18 6.18 6.54
N ASP A 131 8.37 5.08 7.26
CA ASP A 131 9.60 4.71 7.94
C ASP A 131 9.68 3.17 7.87
N ILE A 132 10.37 2.67 6.84
CA ILE A 132 10.37 1.25 6.45
C ILE A 132 11.82 0.76 6.31
N GLU A 133 12.19 -0.20 7.13
CA GLU A 133 13.46 -0.92 7.06
C GLU A 133 13.30 -2.21 6.26
N VAL A 134 14.27 -2.49 5.40
CA VAL A 134 14.29 -3.60 4.44
C VAL A 134 15.59 -4.35 4.60
N SER A 135 15.49 -5.65 4.85
CA SER A 135 16.65 -6.48 5.19
C SER A 135 17.73 -6.52 4.11
N PHE A 136 17.38 -6.24 2.84
CA PHE A 136 18.31 -6.31 1.69
C PHE A 136 18.52 -4.99 0.95
N ASP A 137 17.74 -3.94 1.25
CA ASP A 137 17.76 -2.66 0.50
C ASP A 137 17.97 -1.42 1.40
N GLY A 138 17.98 -1.61 2.72
CA GLY A 138 18.27 -0.55 3.67
C GLY A 138 17.02 0.10 4.26
N HIS A 139 17.13 1.37 4.65
CA HIS A 139 16.11 2.07 5.44
C HIS A 139 15.57 3.28 4.70
N PHE A 140 14.25 3.31 4.50
CA PHE A 140 13.55 4.32 3.72
C PHE A 140 12.65 5.13 4.63
N LYS A 141 12.91 6.42 4.71
CA LYS A 141 12.17 7.32 5.59
C LYS A 141 11.94 8.66 4.93
N ASP A 142 10.67 9.07 4.87
CA ASP A 142 10.31 10.40 4.39
C ASP A 142 8.96 10.87 4.97
N ASP A 143 8.67 12.15 4.78
CA ASP A 143 7.40 12.79 5.08
C ASP A 143 6.97 13.63 3.88
N VAL A 144 6.00 13.12 3.12
CA VAL A 144 5.64 13.61 1.80
C VAL A 144 4.30 14.33 1.84
N HIS A 145 4.26 15.56 1.31
CA HIS A 145 3.02 16.27 1.04
C HIS A 145 2.30 15.62 -0.14
N LEU A 146 1.06 15.16 0.08
CA LEU A 146 0.25 14.54 -0.97
C LEU A 146 -0.61 15.59 -1.69
N LEU A 147 -1.37 16.37 -0.92
CA LEU A 147 -2.28 17.39 -1.45
C LEU A 147 -2.74 18.36 -0.36
N THR A 148 -3.34 19.47 -0.80
CA THR A 148 -4.02 20.44 0.06
C THR A 148 -5.52 20.42 -0.24
N ILE A 149 -6.34 20.36 0.80
CA ILE A 149 -7.81 20.27 0.73
C ILE A 149 -8.50 21.60 1.03
#